data_AF-A0A3D1GDM7-F1
#
_entry.id   AF-A0A3D1GDM7-F1
#
_cell.length_a   1.000
_cell.length_b   1.000
_cell.length_c   1.000
_cell.angle_alpha   90.00
_cell.angle_beta   90.00
_cell.angle_gamma   90.00
#
_symmetry.space_group_name_H-M   'P 1'
#
loop_
_entity.id
_entity.type
_entity.pdbx_description
1 polymer ?
#
loop_
_entity_poly.entity_id
_entity_poly.type
_entity_poly.pdbx_seq_one_letter_code
_entity_poly.pdbx_strand_id
1 'polypeptide(L)' 'MVGAGVALGPQIAGHGSLNYAVKYVSPTLLATLILLEPAISTLMAFLIYDEVPPFMSFMGMGIILAGIVLTWARRTKSS' A
#
# COMPACT_ATOMS: atom_id res chain seq x y z
N MET A 1 -26.09 -4.83 11.04
CA MET A 1 -25.81 -3.46 11.53
C MET A 1 -24.36 -3.28 12.04
N VAL A 2 -23.36 -3.99 11.49
CA VAL A 2 -21.97 -3.92 11.99
C VAL A 2 -21.06 -3.01 11.13
N GLY A 3 -21.44 -2.70 9.88
CA GLY A 3 -20.61 -1.92 8.95
C GLY A 3 -20.51 -0.42 9.23
N ALA A 4 -21.49 0.18 9.92
CA ALA A 4 -21.52 1.63 10.12
C ALA A 4 -20.39 2.13 11.05
N GLY A 5 -19.97 1.32 12.03
CA GLY A 5 -18.87 1.68 12.95
C GLY A 5 -17.49 1.71 12.27
N VAL A 6 -17.24 0.82 11.32
CA VAL A 6 -15.99 0.78 10.52
C VAL A 6 -16.02 1.82 9.39
N ALA A 7 -17.18 2.08 8.80
CA ALA A 7 -17.33 3.04 7.72
C ALA A 7 -17.11 4.51 8.16
N LEU A 8 -17.24 4.83 9.45
CA LEU A 8 -17.01 6.20 9.94
C LEU A 8 -15.66 6.36 10.63
N GLY A 9 -15.17 5.34 11.36
CA GLY A 9 -13.89 5.42 12.07
C GLY A 9 -12.69 5.37 11.13
N PRO A 10 -12.23 4.18 10.72
CA PRO A 10 -11.05 4.02 9.86
C PRO A 10 -11.23 4.60 8.46
N GLN A 11 -12.45 4.75 7.94
CA GLN A 11 -12.63 5.34 6.60
C GLN A 11 -12.43 6.86 6.61
N ILE A 12 -13.02 7.59 7.57
CA ILE A 12 -12.81 9.05 7.69
C ILE A 12 -11.40 9.33 8.20
N ALA A 13 -10.91 8.58 9.19
CA ALA A 13 -9.55 8.71 9.69
C ALA A 13 -8.53 8.35 8.61
N GLY A 14 -8.75 7.28 7.85
CA GLY A 14 -7.90 6.86 6.73
C GLY A 14 -7.90 7.86 5.60
N HIS A 15 -9.05 8.15 4.98
CA HIS A 15 -9.10 9.12 3.88
C HIS A 15 -8.72 10.55 4.30
N GLY A 16 -9.08 10.97 5.51
CA GLY A 16 -8.72 12.28 6.06
C GLY A 16 -7.21 12.42 6.34
N SER A 17 -6.59 11.39 6.92
CA SER A 17 -5.13 11.38 7.15
C SER A 17 -4.36 11.30 5.84
N LEU A 18 -4.83 10.55 4.84
CA LEU A 18 -4.24 10.54 3.50
C LEU A 18 -4.30 11.93 2.84
N ASN A 19 -5.44 12.61 2.93
CA ASN A 19 -5.61 13.93 2.33
C ASN A 19 -4.76 15.01 3.05
N TYR A 20 -4.58 14.88 4.37
CA TYR A 20 -3.65 15.70 5.13
C TYR A 20 -2.19 15.39 4.76
N ALA A 21 -1.84 14.11 4.62
CA ALA A 21 -0.50 13.67 4.28
C ALA A 21 -0.04 14.17 2.90
N VAL A 22 -0.93 14.30 1.91
CA VAL A 22 -0.60 14.89 0.58
C VAL A 22 -0.10 16.34 0.70
N LYS A 23 -0.50 17.07 1.75
CA LYS A 23 -0.06 18.45 2.01
C LYS A 23 1.38 18.54 2.55
N TYR A 24 1.90 17.47 3.16
CA TYR A 24 3.24 17.42 3.79
C TYR A 24 4.19 16.43 3.13
N VAL A 25 3.66 15.42 2.45
CA VAL A 25 4.36 14.30 1.81
C VAL A 25 3.84 14.18 0.40
N SER A 26 4.75 14.02 -0.56
CA SER A 26 4.36 13.89 -1.96
C SER A 26 3.40 12.69 -2.16
N PRO A 27 2.27 12.87 -2.87
CA PRO A 27 1.25 11.82 -3.05
C PRO A 27 1.80 10.53 -3.64
N THR A 28 2.89 10.63 -4.40
CA THR A 28 3.67 9.52 -4.92
C THR A 28 4.25 8.62 -3.81
N LEU A 29 4.84 9.21 -2.76
CA LEU A 29 5.39 8.45 -1.63
C LEU A 29 4.27 7.79 -0.81
N LEU A 30 3.16 8.50 -0.63
CA LEU A 30 1.99 8.00 0.08
C LEU A 30 1.40 6.77 -0.62
N ALA A 31 1.21 6.84 -1.95
CA ALA A 31 0.71 5.72 -2.74
C ALA A 31 1.65 4.51 -2.68
N THR A 32 2.96 4.71 -2.72
CA THR A 32 3.93 3.61 -2.58
C THR A 32 3.88 2.97 -1.19
N LEU A 33 3.60 3.74 -0.12
CA LEU A 33 3.44 3.20 1.23
C LEU A 33 2.19 2.32 1.35
N ILE A 34 1.06 2.79 0.81
CA ILE A 34 -0.21 2.05 0.81
C ILE A 34 -0.08 0.74 0.03
N LEU A 35 0.62 0.77 -1.10
CA LEU A 35 0.92 -0.43 -1.88
C LEU A 35 1.86 -1.40 -1.14
N LEU A 36 2.70 -0.90 -0.23
CA LEU A 36 3.59 -1.71 0.58
C LEU A 36 2.84 -2.51 1.65
N GLU A 37 1.74 -2.00 2.19
CA GLU A 37 0.94 -2.69 3.21
C GLU A 37 0.49 -4.11 2.78
N PRO A 38 -0.17 -4.32 1.62
CA PRO A 38 -0.56 -5.65 1.18
C PRO A 38 0.65 -6.52 0.81
N ALA A 39 1.74 -5.94 0.31
CA ALA A 39 2.97 -6.67 0.02
C ALA A 39 3.64 -7.20 1.30
N ILE A 40 3.77 -6.35 2.32
CA ILE A 40 4.30 -6.72 3.64
C ILE A 40 3.34 -7.68 4.34
N SER A 41 2.03 -7.49 4.21
CA SER A 41 1.03 -8.41 4.76
C SER A 41 1.15 -9.81 4.14
N THR A 42 1.36 -9.90 2.82
CA THR A 42 1.59 -11.19 2.14
C THR A 42 2.90 -11.84 2.60
N LEU A 43 3.97 -11.05 2.76
CA LEU A 43 5.26 -11.52 3.26
C LEU A 43 5.17 -12.00 4.71
N MET A 44 4.46 -11.26 5.57
CA MET A 44 4.23 -11.65 6.97
C MET A 44 3.30 -12.86 7.08
N ALA A 45 2.27 -12.95 6.23
CA ALA A 45 1.39 -14.12 6.19
C ALA A 45 2.20 -15.39 5.89
N PHE A 46 3.10 -15.32 4.90
CA PHE A 46 4.02 -16.41 4.61
C PHE A 46 4.96 -16.72 5.78
N LEU A 47 5.53 -15.71 6.43
CA LEU A 47 6.52 -15.91 7.51
C LEU A 47 5.90 -16.40 8.84
N ILE A 48 4.70 -15.94 9.18
CA ILE A 48 4.04 -16.21 10.48
C ILE A 48 3.14 -17.43 10.40
N TYR A 49 2.43 -17.62 9.28
CA TYR A 49 1.40 -18.66 9.14
C TYR A 49 1.84 -19.82 8.23
N ASP A 50 3.01 -19.75 7.58
CA ASP A 50 3.51 -20.75 6.62
C ASP A 50 2.50 -21.02 5.47
N GLU A 51 1.55 -20.11 5.27
CA GLU A 51 0.58 -20.16 4.19
C GLU A 51 1.28 -19.70 2.92
N VAL A 52 1.67 -20.65 2.08
CA VAL A 52 2.26 -20.38 0.76
C VAL A 52 1.25 -19.55 -0.04
N PRO A 53 1.52 -18.27 -0.33
CA PRO A 53 0.59 -17.44 -1.07
C PRO A 53 0.37 -18.05 -2.46
N PRO A 54 -0.87 -18.09 -2.96
CA PRO A 54 -1.15 -18.62 -4.29
C PRO A 54 -0.37 -17.82 -5.35
N PHE A 55 -0.09 -18.45 -6.50
CA PHE A 55 0.71 -17.86 -7.58
C PHE A 55 0.24 -16.44 -7.98
N MET A 56 -1.07 -16.19 -7.91
CA MET A 56 -1.68 -14.88 -8.17
C MET A 56 -1.20 -13.78 -7.21
N SER A 57 -0.97 -14.11 -5.93
CA SER A 57 -0.43 -13.18 -4.92
C SER A 57 1.01 -12.79 -5.21
N PHE A 58 1.83 -13.74 -5.68
CA PHE A 58 3.20 -13.45 -6.14
C PHE A 58 3.20 -12.51 -7.36
N MET A 59 2.29 -12.71 -8.31
CA MET A 59 2.14 -11.79 -9.45
C MET A 59 1.73 -10.38 -9.00
N GLY A 60 0.77 -10.28 -8.07
CA GLY A 60 0.36 -9.00 -7.49
C GLY A 60 1.50 -8.28 -6.79
N MET A 61 2.28 -9.00 -5.99
CA MET A 61 3.46 -8.46 -5.30
C MET A 61 4.54 -7.99 -6.28
N GLY A 62 4.78 -8.74 -7.37
CA GLY A 62 5.69 -8.33 -8.44
C GLY A 62 5.25 -7.04 -9.15
N ILE A 63 3.95 -6.90 -9.46
CA ILE A 63 3.38 -5.69 -10.08
C ILE A 63 3.51 -4.49 -9.14
N ILE A 64 3.22 -4.67 -7.85
CA ILE A 64 3.38 -3.63 -6.82
C ILE A 64 4.82 -3.14 -6.75
N LEU A 65 5.79 -4.05 -6.64
CA LEU A 65 7.21 -3.72 -6.58
C LEU A 65 7.68 -3.02 -7.85
N ALA A 66 7.26 -3.50 -9.03
CA ALA A 66 7.56 -2.85 -10.30
C ALA A 66 6.98 -1.43 -10.38
N GLY A 67 5.74 -1.23 -9.91
CA GLY A 67 5.10 0.07 -9.82
C GLY A 67 5.86 1.04 -8.90
N ILE A 68 6.32 0.57 -7.73
CA ILE A 68 7.14 1.36 -6.81
C ILE A 68 8.47 1.75 -7.48
N VAL A 69 9.17 0.80 -8.10
CA VAL A 69 10.46 1.06 -8.77
C VAL A 69 10.31 2.05 -9.91
N LEU A 70 9.31 1.90 -10.79
CA LEU A 70 9.02 2.83 -11.89
C LEU A 70 8.73 4.25 -11.38
N THR A 71 7.98 4.33 -10.29
CA THR A 71 7.59 5.58 -9.66
C THR A 71 8.80 6.31 -9.05
N TRP A 72 9.69 5.56 -8.40
CA TRP A 72 10.93 6.10 -7.83
C TRP A 72 11.95 6.46 -8.92
N ALA A 73 12.07 5.64 -9.97
CA ALA A 73 12.95 5.87 -11.11
C ALA A 73 12.56 7.12 -11.93
N ARG A 74 11.28 7.49 -11.96
CA ARG A 74 10.82 8.73 -12.60
C ARG A 74 11.19 9.98 -11.80
N ARG A 75 11.37 9.88 -10.49
CA ARG A 75 11.74 11.01 -9.62
C ARG A 75 13.23 11.36 -9.69
N THR A 76 14.07 10.41 -10.09
CA THR A 76 15.52 10.62 -10.24
C THR A 76 15.93 11.14 -11.61
N LYS A 77 15.03 11.14 -12.61
CA LYS A 77 15.30 11.60 -13.99
C LYS A 77 14.93 13.06 -14.25
N SER A 78 15.00 13.91 -13.23
CA SER A 78 14.93 15.38 -13.35
C SER A 78 16.18 16.00 -12.73
N SER A 79 17.34 15.71 -13.34
CA SER A 79 18.53 16.54 -13.21
C SER A 79 19.14 16.74 -14.60
#